data_AF-A0A3R7SQK9-F1
#
_entry.id   AF-A0A3R7SQK9-F1
#
_cell.length_a   1.000
_cell.length_b   1.000
_cell.length_c   1.000
_cell.angle_alpha   90.00
_cell.angle_beta   90.00
_cell.angle_gamma   90.00
#
_symmetry.space_group_name_H-M   'P 1'
#
loop_
_entity.id
_entity.type
_entity.pdbx_description
1 polymer ?
#
loop_
_entity_poly.entity_id
_entity_poly.type
_entity_poly.pdbx_seq_one_letter_code
_entity_poly.pdbx_strand_id
1 'polypeptide(L)' 'MDVFDWLGNRSPALSTHLRDEAQISIVYSGVRNFQIGATTNTVAAGSFLVIPAGTPHISV' A
#
# COMPACT_ATOMS: atom_id res chain seq x y z
N MET A 1 -8.67 -4.77 -13.19
CA MET A 1 -8.15 -5.09 -11.83
C MET A 1 -6.87 -5.88 -12.01
N ASP A 2 -5.74 -5.21 -11.84
CA ASP A 2 -4.44 -5.85 -11.87
C ASP A 2 -4.08 -6.35 -10.46
N VAL A 3 -3.43 -7.51 -10.37
CA VAL A 3 -2.99 -8.12 -9.11
C VAL A 3 -1.47 -8.19 -9.12
N PHE A 4 -0.86 -7.73 -8.03
CA PHE A 4 0.59 -7.75 -7.84
C PHE A 4 0.92 -8.33 -6.47
N ASP A 5 1.84 -9.28 -6.44
CA ASP A 5 2.39 -9.83 -5.20
C ASP A 5 3.77 -9.24 -4.91
N TRP A 6 4.06 -9.02 -3.64
CA TRP A 6 5.32 -8.46 -3.18
C TRP A 6 5.81 -9.16 -1.91
N LEU A 7 7.11 -9.44 -1.87
CA LEU A 7 7.79 -9.93 -0.68
C LEU A 7 8.91 -8.95 -0.29
N GLY A 8 8.87 -8.47 0.95
CA GLY A 8 9.90 -7.59 1.51
C GLY A 8 9.31 -6.41 2.25
N ASN A 9 10.11 -5.84 3.16
CA ASN A 9 9.64 -4.81 4.09
C ASN A 9 9.51 -3.41 3.46
N ARG A 10 10.20 -3.16 2.34
CA ARG A 10 10.11 -1.94 1.53
C ARG A 10 10.04 -2.27 0.06
N SER A 11 9.27 -1.51 -0.71
CA SER A 11 9.35 -1.51 -2.17
C SER A 11 10.09 -0.24 -2.62
N PRO A 12 11.43 -0.23 -2.62
CA PRO A 12 12.22 0.99 -2.81
C PRO A 12 12.09 1.64 -4.19
N ALA A 13 11.49 0.94 -5.16
CA ALA A 13 11.36 1.40 -6.54
C ALA A 13 10.10 2.23 -6.82
N LEU A 14 9.17 2.36 -5.86
CA LEU A 14 7.92 3.11 -6.03
C LEU A 14 8.00 4.44 -5.28
N SER A 15 8.06 5.54 -6.01
CA SER A 15 7.81 6.88 -5.46
C SER A 15 6.33 7.06 -5.12
N THR A 16 6.01 8.16 -4.43
CA THR A 16 4.63 8.58 -4.20
C THR A 16 3.89 8.72 -5.52
N HIS A 17 2.76 8.04 -5.63
CA HIS A 17 1.97 8.00 -6.87
C HIS A 17 0.46 7.99 -6.58
N LEU A 18 -0.29 8.07 -7.67
CA LEU A 18 -1.75 8.07 -7.72
C LEU A 18 -2.21 6.90 -8.57
N ARG A 19 -3.41 6.40 -8.31
CA ARG A 19 -4.13 5.46 -9.16
C ARG A 19 -5.45 6.10 -9.57
N ASP A 20 -5.89 5.86 -10.79
CA ASP A 20 -7.21 6.22 -11.30
C ASP A 20 -8.32 5.31 -10.75
N GLU A 21 -7.94 4.12 -10.27
CA GLU A 21 -8.79 3.17 -9.56
C GLU A 21 -8.47 3.10 -8.05
N ALA A 22 -9.40 2.56 -7.26
CA ALA A 22 -9.14 2.25 -5.86
C ALA A 22 -8.15 1.08 -5.74
N GLN A 23 -7.21 1.17 -4.80
CA GLN A 23 -6.27 0.10 -4.49
C GLN A 23 -6.68 -0.64 -3.21
N ILE A 24 -6.68 -1.96 -3.27
CA ILE A 24 -6.80 -2.83 -2.10
C ILE A 24 -5.45 -3.51 -1.87
N SER A 25 -4.90 -3.38 -0.68
CA SER A 25 -3.65 -4.05 -0.28
C SER A 25 -3.91 -5.00 0.88
N ILE A 26 -3.62 -6.28 0.67
CA ILE A 26 -3.78 -7.36 1.65
C ILE A 26 -2.38 -7.77 2.12
N VAL A 27 -2.17 -7.84 3.43
CA VAL A 27 -0.90 -8.32 3.99
C VAL A 27 -1.08 -9.77 4.43
N TYR A 28 -0.40 -10.68 3.74
CA TYR A 28 -0.47 -12.12 4.04
C TYR A 28 0.40 -12.52 5.23
N SER A 29 1.55 -11.88 5.42
CA SER A 29 2.48 -12.16 6.52
C SER A 29 3.29 -10.92 6.90
N GLY A 30 3.64 -10.82 8.18
CA GLY A 30 4.38 -9.69 8.73
C GLY A 30 3.54 -8.41 8.84
N VAL A 31 4.19 -7.28 8.56
CA VAL A 31 3.61 -5.94 8.67
C VAL A 31 4.09 -5.12 7.48
N ARG A 32 3.24 -4.23 6.96
CA ARG A 32 3.60 -3.29 5.90
C ARG A 32 3.13 -1.88 6.22
N ASN A 33 3.97 -0.89 5.93
CA ASN A 33 3.62 0.51 6.11
C ASN A 33 3.25 1.16 4.78
N PHE A 34 2.23 2.00 4.83
CA PHE A 34 1.80 2.84 3.74
C PHE A 34 1.74 4.28 4.20
N GLN A 35 2.46 5.17 3.53
CA GLN A 35 2.30 6.58 3.74
C GLN A 35 1.20 7.10 2.81
N ILE A 36 0.17 7.71 3.40
CA ILE A 36 -0.95 8.33 2.70
C ILE A 36 -1.02 9.77 3.17
N GLY A 37 -0.71 10.71 2.27
CA GLY A 37 -0.46 12.10 2.64
C GLY A 37 0.65 12.22 3.70
N ALA A 38 0.31 12.76 4.87
CA ALA A 38 1.22 12.94 6.00
C ALA A 38 1.14 11.81 7.05
N THR A 39 0.29 10.81 6.85
CA THR A 39 0.04 9.74 7.83
C THR A 39 0.64 8.43 7.37
N THR A 40 1.36 7.76 8.27
CA THR A 40 1.81 6.39 8.06
C THR A 40 0.79 5.42 8.66
N ASN A 41 0.28 4.53 7.82
CA ASN A 41 -0.66 3.49 8.17
C ASN A 41 0.07 2.15 8.19
N THR A 42 0.10 1.52 9.36
CA THR A 42 0.70 0.20 9.55
C THR A 42 -0.39 -0.87 9.39
N VAL A 43 -0.19 -1.80 8.46
CA VAL A 43 -1.12 -2.88 8.15
C VAL A 43 -0.47 -4.19 8.52
N ALA A 44 -1.04 -4.90 9.49
CA ALA A 44 -0.55 -6.20 9.93
C ALA A 44 -1.15 -7.34 9.08
N ALA A 45 -0.51 -8.51 9.13
CA ALA A 45 -1.01 -9.72 8.51
C ALA A 45 -2.47 -10.01 8.89
N GLY A 46 -3.27 -10.44 7.91
CA GLY A 46 -4.71 -10.70 8.10
C GLY A 46 -5.58 -9.43 8.07
N SER A 47 -4.98 -8.25 7.95
CA SER A 47 -5.69 -7.00 7.68
C SER A 47 -5.54 -6.58 6.21
N PHE A 48 -6.38 -5.62 5.80
CA PHE A 48 -6.27 -4.98 4.49
C PHE A 48 -6.41 -3.47 4.62
N LEU A 49 -5.93 -2.77 3.60
CA LEU A 49 -6.04 -1.32 3.45
C LEU A 49 -6.70 -1.01 2.11
N VAL A 50 -7.66 -0.08 2.13
CA VAL A 50 -8.31 0.46 0.94
C VAL A 50 -7.85 1.89 0.76
N ILE A 51 -7.29 2.19 -0.42
CA ILE A 51 -6.84 3.52 -0.81
C ILE A 51 -7.75 3.99 -1.95
N PRO A 52 -8.56 5.05 -1.76
CA PRO A 52 -9.43 5.57 -2.80
C PRO A 52 -8.66 6.03 -4.04
N ALA A 53 -9.31 5.97 -5.20
CA ALA A 53 -8.80 6.56 -6.43
C ALA A 53 -8.40 8.03 -6.22
N GLY A 54 -7.31 8.45 -6.86
CA GLY A 54 -6.78 9.81 -6.75
C GLY A 54 -6.11 10.14 -5.42
N THR A 55 -5.94 9.17 -4.50
CA THR A 55 -5.25 9.40 -3.22
C THR A 55 -3.74 9.20 -3.36
N PRO A 56 -2.90 10.23 -3.08
CA PRO A 56 -1.44 10.06 -3.14
C PRO A 56 -0.93 9.12 -2.05
N HIS A 57 -0.17 8.10 -2.44
CA HIS A 57 0.36 7.12 -1.49
C HIS A 57 1.68 6.47 -1.95
N ILE A 58 2.37 5.84 -0.99
CA ILE A 58 3.60 5.06 -1.18
C ILE A 58 3.68 3.97 -0.11
N SER A 59 4.32 2.84 -0.41
CA SER A 59 4.72 1.85 0.60
C SER A 59 6.13 2.13 1.09
N VAL A 60 6.32 2.21 2.42
CA VAL A 60 7.56 2.67 3.09
C VAL A 60 8.10 1.68 4.11
#